data_AF-A0A0M2Q1S9-F1
#
_entry.id   AF-A0A0M2Q1S9-F1
#
_cell.length_a   1.000
_cell.length_b   1.000
_cell.length_c   1.000
_cell.angle_alpha   90.00
_cell.angle_beta   90.00
_cell.angle_gamma   90.00
#
_symmetry.space_group_name_H-M   'P 1'
#
loop_
_entity.id
_entity.type
_entity.pdbx_description
1 polymer ?
#
loop_
_entity_poly.entity_id
_entity_poly.type
_entity_poly.pdbx_seq_one_letter_code
_entity_poly.pdbx_strand_id
1 'polypeptide(L)'
;MNWLQPEPDSLAYIDLDVSGQAKQLTEQVAVHDQAAARIDTLLPHSQQRWSKKTQQIVEFTITLIGAFTFSTIPQILGAASNRGLLATLAGLVGGAAVAWFTHDRANKALGDLRCAHSSRSALKILEQRQYSATPQNMLTEAYFNRRKDLLWQVEGESLSPSFPYDLWGALVATILETAAAFWLTLPAGVMVAFLAAGFPAAVIWLSSVFQSQRVDFAEWALIKFRTYQQYLPPEDRTHDGRPYIVVTDPELLAVTSVNARFNYFIAVNTNGIKTPQGAEAKARSSLAESEISDWAEAYHTAEQSLLQTQQQALQSMAHEYQVSPSQKAGRRAEEIRADQGRTIAAERERLQEQHQVEQGQLKQTYSTVIKRWDGVRLQAQEEFDRWEGNDRSDRVA
;
A
#
# COMPACT_ATOMS: atom_id res chain seq x y z
N MET A 1 1.38 11.32 -42.72
CA MET A 1 1.62 12.31 -41.66
C MET A 1 2.87 11.87 -40.91
N ASN A 2 4.01 12.47 -41.28
CA ASN A 2 5.26 12.27 -40.55
C ASN A 2 5.19 13.13 -39.30
N TRP A 3 5.08 12.49 -38.13
CA TRP A 3 5.38 13.16 -36.87
C TRP A 3 6.86 13.52 -36.94
N LEU A 4 7.16 14.81 -37.05
CA LEU A 4 8.52 15.32 -36.94
C LEU A 4 9.07 14.83 -35.62
N GLN A 5 10.05 13.91 -35.67
CA GLN A 5 10.88 13.65 -34.51
C GLN A 5 11.54 14.99 -34.14
N PRO A 6 11.34 15.51 -32.92
CA PRO A 6 12.03 16.72 -32.52
C PRO A 6 13.53 16.50 -32.66
N GLU A 7 14.23 17.42 -33.32
CA GLU A 7 15.69 17.38 -33.46
C GLU A 7 16.32 17.23 -32.07
N PRO A 8 17.33 16.35 -31.90
CA PRO A 8 18.00 16.14 -30.62
C PRO A 8 18.60 17.42 -30.02
N ASP A 9 18.86 18.43 -30.86
CA ASP A 9 19.39 19.73 -30.46
C ASP A 9 18.38 20.65 -29.76
N SER A 10 17.07 20.39 -29.89
CA SER A 10 16.02 21.21 -29.24
C SER A 10 15.88 20.96 -27.73
N LEU A 11 16.32 19.78 -27.24
CA LEU A 11 16.40 19.45 -25.82
C LEU A 11 17.65 20.05 -25.14
N ALA A 12 18.69 20.41 -25.92
CA ALA A 12 19.92 21.01 -25.39
C ALA A 12 19.73 22.44 -24.87
N TYR A 13 18.59 23.07 -25.18
CA TYR A 13 18.22 24.43 -24.76
C TYR A 13 17.26 24.48 -23.56
N ILE A 14 16.94 23.33 -22.95
CA ILE A 14 16.21 23.34 -21.68
C ILE A 14 17.16 23.91 -20.61
N ASP A 15 16.76 25.04 -20.05
CA ASP A 15 17.39 25.70 -18.90
C ASP A 15 17.77 24.65 -17.83
N LEU A 16 19.05 24.62 -17.43
CA LEU A 16 19.60 23.61 -16.51
C LEU A 16 18.81 23.55 -15.20
N ASP A 17 18.29 24.68 -14.74
CA ASP A 17 17.46 24.78 -13.54
C ASP A 17 16.09 24.11 -13.71
N VAL A 18 15.47 24.23 -14.89
CA VAL A 18 14.17 23.60 -15.20
C VAL A 18 14.31 22.10 -15.33
N SER A 19 15.38 21.63 -15.99
CA SER A 19 15.70 20.21 -16.07
C SER A 19 15.96 19.61 -14.69
N GLY A 20 16.70 20.32 -13.83
CA GLY A 20 16.95 19.93 -12.45
C GLY A 20 15.68 19.81 -11.61
N GLN A 21 14.80 20.82 -11.67
CA GLN A 21 13.52 20.82 -10.96
C GLN A 21 12.57 19.73 -11.47
N ALA A 22 12.46 19.56 -12.79
CA ALA A 22 11.66 18.50 -13.41
C ALA A 22 12.12 17.12 -12.93
N LYS A 23 13.44 16.91 -12.89
CA LYS A 23 14.04 15.66 -12.43
C LYS A 23 13.75 15.41 -10.95
N GLN A 24 13.98 16.40 -10.08
CA GLN A 24 13.76 16.28 -8.64
C GLN A 24 12.30 15.90 -8.33
N LEU A 25 11.35 16.58 -8.98
CA LEU A 25 9.94 16.28 -8.83
C LEU A 25 9.60 14.87 -9.35
N THR A 26 10.12 14.52 -10.52
CA THR A 26 9.93 13.18 -11.09
C THR A 26 10.45 12.09 -10.16
N GLU A 27 11.58 12.33 -9.49
CA GLU A 27 12.14 11.45 -8.48
C GLU A 27 11.24 11.35 -7.23
N GLN A 28 10.62 12.46 -6.78
CA GLN A 28 9.66 12.43 -5.66
C GLN A 28 8.41 11.62 -6.01
N VAL A 29 7.80 11.87 -7.18
CA VAL A 29 6.63 11.11 -7.66
C VAL A 29 6.97 9.62 -7.78
N ALA A 30 8.16 9.30 -8.32
CA ALA A 30 8.65 7.93 -8.40
C ALA A 30 8.74 7.25 -7.03
N VAL A 31 9.23 7.95 -6.00
CA VAL A 31 9.29 7.42 -4.62
C VAL A 31 7.89 7.10 -4.11
N HIS A 32 6.95 8.02 -4.26
CA HIS A 32 5.57 7.85 -3.78
C HIS A 32 4.84 6.72 -4.51
N ASP A 33 4.89 6.69 -5.83
CA ASP A 33 4.26 5.64 -6.64
C ASP A 33 4.83 4.27 -6.33
N GLN A 34 6.14 4.19 -6.08
CA GLN A 34 6.77 2.94 -5.70
C GLN A 34 6.36 2.49 -4.30
N ALA A 35 6.34 3.41 -3.33
CA ALA A 35 5.90 3.12 -1.98
C ALA A 35 4.44 2.63 -1.96
N ALA A 36 3.53 3.34 -2.63
CA ALA A 36 2.13 2.97 -2.75
C ALA A 36 1.96 1.59 -3.41
N ALA A 37 2.60 1.36 -4.56
CA ALA A 37 2.49 0.07 -5.26
C ALA A 37 3.03 -1.10 -4.41
N ARG A 38 4.08 -0.88 -3.62
CA ARG A 38 4.60 -1.91 -2.70
C ARG A 38 3.69 -2.12 -1.50
N ILE A 39 3.11 -1.06 -0.95
CA ILE A 39 2.11 -1.15 0.13
C ILE A 39 0.92 -2.00 -0.33
N ASP A 40 0.34 -1.71 -1.49
CA ASP A 40 -0.80 -2.46 -2.04
C ASP A 40 -0.47 -3.96 -2.20
N THR A 41 0.77 -4.27 -2.57
CA THR A 41 1.23 -5.65 -2.71
C THR A 41 1.44 -6.33 -1.36
N LEU A 42 2.01 -5.63 -0.37
CA LEU A 42 2.45 -6.22 0.90
C LEU A 42 1.35 -6.29 1.96
N LEU A 43 0.42 -5.33 1.95
CA LEU A 43 -0.69 -5.24 2.90
C LEU A 43 -1.50 -6.54 3.02
N PRO A 44 -2.01 -7.16 1.94
CA PRO A 44 -2.79 -8.39 2.05
C PRO A 44 -1.99 -9.55 2.65
N HIS A 45 -0.67 -9.59 2.44
CA HIS A 45 0.19 -10.62 3.03
C HIS A 45 0.43 -10.39 4.53
N SER A 46 0.62 -9.14 4.94
CA SER A 46 0.76 -8.79 6.37
C SER A 46 -0.49 -9.11 7.20
N GLN A 47 -1.68 -8.94 6.61
CA GLN A 47 -2.97 -9.23 7.27
C GLN A 47 -3.24 -10.73 7.43
N GLN A 48 -2.58 -11.57 6.65
CA GLN A 48 -2.74 -13.02 6.68
C GLN A 48 -1.95 -13.71 7.79
N ARG A 49 -1.31 -12.94 8.69
CA ARG A 49 -0.42 -13.47 9.72
C ARG A 49 -1.13 -14.42 10.68
N TRP A 50 -0.55 -15.58 10.92
CA TRP A 50 -1.03 -16.50 11.94
C TRP A 50 -0.85 -15.93 13.35
N SER A 51 -1.75 -16.34 14.24
CA SER A 51 -1.61 -16.06 15.67
C SER A 51 -0.47 -16.91 16.25
N LYS A 52 0.17 -16.43 17.32
CA LYS A 52 1.20 -17.20 18.05
C LYS A 52 0.68 -18.57 18.49
N LYS A 53 -0.60 -18.65 18.86
CA LYS A 53 -1.26 -19.91 19.25
C LYS A 53 -1.35 -20.88 18.07
N THR A 54 -1.73 -20.40 16.90
CA THR A 54 -1.79 -21.23 15.68
C THR A 54 -0.41 -21.76 15.30
N GLN A 55 0.61 -20.90 15.35
CA GLN A 55 2.00 -21.29 15.11
C GLN A 55 2.45 -22.40 16.06
N GLN A 56 2.24 -22.21 17.38
CA GLN A 56 2.59 -23.22 18.39
C GLN A 56 1.88 -24.55 18.16
N ILE A 57 0.59 -24.52 17.76
CA ILE A 57 -0.16 -25.76 17.45
C ILE A 57 0.47 -26.49 16.27
N VAL A 58 0.85 -25.78 15.21
CA VAL A 58 1.46 -26.38 14.02
C VAL A 58 2.83 -26.96 14.34
N GLU A 59 3.69 -26.20 15.02
CA GLU A 59 5.02 -26.66 15.46
C GLU A 59 4.92 -27.89 16.37
N PHE A 60 3.99 -27.88 17.33
CA PHE A 60 3.72 -29.03 18.20
C PHE A 60 3.26 -30.25 17.39
N THR A 61 2.34 -30.07 16.44
CA THR A 61 1.82 -31.16 15.61
C THR A 61 2.92 -31.82 14.78
N ILE A 62 3.80 -31.02 14.18
CA ILE A 62 4.92 -31.51 13.37
C ILE A 62 5.94 -32.24 14.24
N THR A 63 6.26 -31.67 15.40
CA THR A 63 7.15 -32.29 16.39
C THR A 63 6.60 -33.65 16.84
N LEU A 64 5.29 -33.75 17.05
CA LEU A 64 4.62 -34.99 17.44
C LEU A 64 4.67 -36.04 16.32
N ILE A 65 4.40 -35.65 15.06
CA ILE A 65 4.50 -36.54 13.90
C ILE A 65 5.94 -37.05 13.72
N GLY A 66 6.92 -36.16 13.86
CA GLY A 66 8.34 -36.53 13.86
C GLY A 66 8.68 -37.51 14.97
N ALA A 67 8.27 -37.22 16.21
CA ALA A 67 8.49 -38.11 17.35
C ALA A 67 7.95 -39.52 17.09
N PHE A 68 6.71 -39.64 16.61
CA PHE A 68 6.11 -40.95 16.32
C PHE A 68 6.82 -41.69 15.19
N THR A 69 7.12 -40.99 14.10
CA THR A 69 7.84 -41.55 12.94
C THR A 69 9.16 -42.18 13.40
N PHE A 70 9.94 -41.44 14.18
CA PHE A 70 11.27 -41.86 14.61
C PHE A 70 11.29 -42.77 15.83
N SER A 71 10.21 -42.84 16.61
CA SER A 71 10.12 -43.77 17.74
C SER A 71 10.22 -45.23 17.31
N THR A 72 9.83 -45.54 16.07
CA THR A 72 9.89 -46.88 15.50
C THR A 72 11.33 -47.39 15.38
N ILE A 73 12.29 -46.50 15.10
CA ILE A 73 13.70 -46.84 14.87
C ILE A 73 14.34 -47.48 16.13
N PRO A 74 14.38 -46.81 17.29
CA PRO A 74 14.93 -47.42 18.48
C PRO A 74 13.94 -48.33 19.21
N GLN A 75 12.65 -48.38 18.87
CA GLN A 75 11.80 -49.51 19.28
C GLN A 75 12.31 -50.83 18.71
N ILE A 76 12.64 -50.86 17.40
CA ILE A 76 13.19 -52.05 16.73
C ILE A 76 14.58 -52.39 17.30
N LEU A 77 15.47 -51.41 17.44
CA LEU A 77 16.81 -51.62 18.01
C LEU A 77 16.78 -51.95 19.51
N GLY A 78 15.81 -51.41 20.24
CA GLY A 78 15.57 -51.65 21.66
C GLY A 78 15.03 -53.05 21.93
N ALA A 79 14.17 -53.56 21.05
CA ALA A 79 13.70 -54.94 21.08
C ALA A 79 14.85 -55.93 20.85
N ALA A 80 15.81 -55.60 19.97
CA ALA A 80 17.00 -56.42 19.73
C ALA A 80 18.01 -56.40 20.90
N SER A 81 17.96 -55.39 21.79
CA SER A 81 18.97 -55.15 22.84
C SER A 81 18.45 -55.25 24.28
N ASN A 82 17.20 -55.73 24.49
CA ASN A 82 16.54 -55.82 25.80
C ASN A 82 16.43 -54.47 26.55
N ARG A 83 16.52 -53.33 25.85
CA ARG A 83 16.40 -51.96 26.39
C ARG A 83 15.17 -51.23 25.84
N GLY A 84 14.13 -51.98 25.48
CA GLY A 84 12.97 -51.53 24.70
C GLY A 84 12.37 -50.19 25.12
N LEU A 85 12.09 -49.98 26.41
CA LEU A 85 11.46 -48.74 26.89
C LEU A 85 12.38 -47.51 26.75
N LEU A 86 13.65 -47.61 27.19
CA LEU A 86 14.61 -46.50 27.13
C LEU A 86 14.95 -46.14 25.68
N ALA A 87 15.08 -47.14 24.81
CA ALA A 87 15.32 -46.92 23.39
C ALA A 87 14.12 -46.21 22.74
N THR A 88 12.89 -46.63 23.06
CA THR A 88 11.66 -45.96 22.59
C THR A 88 11.61 -44.48 23.00
N LEU A 89 11.90 -44.18 24.27
CA LEU A 89 11.91 -42.81 24.77
C LEU A 89 12.99 -41.96 24.10
N ALA A 90 14.20 -42.52 23.91
CA ALA A 90 15.28 -41.84 23.19
C ALA A 90 14.91 -41.55 21.73
N GLY A 91 14.17 -42.45 21.06
CA GLY A 91 13.66 -42.24 19.70
C GLY A 91 12.59 -41.17 19.59
N LEU A 92 11.65 -41.14 20.54
CA LEU A 92 10.64 -40.09 20.60
C LEU A 92 11.30 -38.71 20.75
N VAL A 93 12.25 -38.57 21.68
CA VAL A 93 12.94 -37.30 21.93
C VAL A 93 13.86 -36.91 20.76
N GLY A 94 14.66 -37.84 20.26
CA GLY A 94 15.55 -37.59 19.12
C GLY A 94 14.78 -37.24 17.85
N GLY A 95 13.69 -37.98 17.59
CA GLY A 95 12.79 -37.72 16.48
C GLY A 95 12.09 -36.38 16.52
N ALA A 96 11.57 -36.02 17.70
CA ALA A 96 10.99 -34.70 17.95
C ALA A 96 12.00 -33.59 17.64
N ALA A 97 13.24 -33.72 18.13
CA ALA A 97 14.28 -32.72 17.95
C ALA A 97 14.69 -32.56 16.47
N VAL A 98 14.87 -33.67 15.74
CA VAL A 98 15.21 -33.64 14.32
C VAL A 98 14.07 -33.03 13.51
N ALA A 99 12.83 -33.48 13.71
CA ALA A 99 11.68 -32.95 12.96
C ALA A 99 11.45 -31.46 13.23
N TRP A 100 11.59 -31.02 14.50
CA TRP A 100 11.52 -29.61 14.84
C TRP A 100 12.62 -28.80 14.17
N PHE A 101 13.87 -29.29 14.18
CA PHE A 101 15.00 -28.61 13.54
C PHE A 101 14.86 -28.53 12.01
N THR A 102 14.48 -29.63 11.36
CA THR A 102 14.23 -29.68 9.91
C THR A 102 13.12 -28.71 9.54
N HIS A 103 12.02 -28.70 10.31
CA HIS A 103 10.90 -27.79 10.11
C HIS A 103 11.30 -26.31 10.29
N ASP A 104 11.98 -25.96 11.38
CA ASP A 104 12.44 -24.59 11.64
C ASP A 104 13.35 -24.06 10.52
N ARG A 105 14.32 -24.88 10.08
CA ARG A 105 15.23 -24.52 8.99
C ARG A 105 14.52 -24.42 7.64
N ALA A 106 13.62 -25.37 7.33
CA ALA A 106 12.84 -25.35 6.09
C ALA A 106 11.92 -24.13 6.04
N ASN A 107 11.26 -23.81 7.16
CA ASN A 107 10.38 -22.66 7.29
C ASN A 107 11.13 -21.35 7.03
N LYS A 108 12.25 -21.11 7.73
CA LYS A 108 13.10 -19.92 7.53
C LYS A 108 13.61 -19.79 6.11
N ALA A 109 14.16 -20.87 5.55
CA ALA A 109 14.68 -20.89 4.19
C ALA A 109 13.60 -20.56 3.15
N LEU A 110 12.40 -21.12 3.29
CA LEU A 110 11.28 -20.82 2.42
C LEU A 110 10.77 -19.39 2.60
N GLY A 111 10.81 -18.86 3.84
CA GLY A 111 10.54 -17.45 4.14
C GLY A 111 11.48 -16.54 3.37
N ASP A 112 12.79 -16.73 3.51
CA ASP A 112 13.82 -15.93 2.83
C ASP A 112 13.69 -16.00 1.30
N LEU A 113 13.46 -17.20 0.75
CA LEU A 113 13.23 -17.38 -0.69
C LEU A 113 12.00 -16.62 -1.19
N ARG A 114 10.92 -16.57 -0.40
CA ARG A 114 9.70 -15.82 -0.76
C ARG A 114 9.93 -14.33 -0.71
N CYS A 115 10.62 -13.85 0.32
CA CYS A 115 11.02 -12.45 0.43
C CYS A 115 11.85 -12.05 -0.81
N ALA A 116 12.89 -12.81 -1.14
CA ALA A 116 13.74 -12.59 -2.31
C ALA A 116 12.94 -12.66 -3.62
N HIS A 117 12.05 -13.65 -3.76
CA HIS A 117 11.20 -13.78 -4.94
C HIS A 117 10.26 -12.59 -5.11
N SER A 118 9.62 -12.12 -4.03
CA SER A 118 8.75 -10.94 -4.04
C SER A 118 9.50 -9.68 -4.50
N SER A 119 10.67 -9.43 -3.93
CA SER A 119 11.51 -8.26 -4.28
C SER A 119 12.01 -8.33 -5.72
N ARG A 120 12.50 -9.48 -6.18
CA ARG A 120 12.97 -9.68 -7.56
C ARG A 120 11.83 -9.59 -8.58
N SER A 121 10.66 -10.10 -8.24
CA SER A 121 9.46 -9.96 -9.08
C SER A 121 9.08 -8.48 -9.25
N ALA A 122 9.09 -7.71 -8.17
CA ALA A 122 8.85 -6.27 -8.23
C ALA A 122 9.88 -5.54 -9.10
N LEU A 123 11.17 -5.87 -8.96
CA LEU A 123 12.24 -5.30 -9.79
C LEU A 123 12.02 -5.62 -11.28
N LYS A 124 11.72 -6.89 -11.61
CA LYS A 124 11.45 -7.33 -12.98
C LYS A 124 10.25 -6.61 -13.60
N ILE A 125 9.19 -6.38 -12.81
CA ILE A 125 8.02 -5.61 -13.27
C ILE A 125 8.42 -4.16 -13.60
N LEU A 126 9.26 -3.54 -12.78
CA LEU A 126 9.76 -2.18 -13.05
C LEU A 126 10.61 -2.14 -14.32
N GLU A 127 11.53 -3.09 -14.51
CA GLU A 127 12.34 -3.19 -15.72
C GLU A 127 11.45 -3.37 -16.96
N GLN A 128 10.48 -4.28 -16.92
CA GLN A 128 9.54 -4.50 -18.02
C GLN A 128 8.73 -3.24 -18.36
N ARG A 129 8.27 -2.50 -17.34
CA ARG A 129 7.57 -1.21 -17.54
C ARG A 129 8.50 -0.16 -18.13
N GLN A 130 9.75 -0.09 -17.69
CA GLN A 130 10.76 0.82 -18.24
C GLN A 130 11.03 0.53 -19.73
N TYR A 131 11.19 -0.75 -20.10
CA TYR A 131 11.36 -1.15 -21.51
C TYR A 131 10.14 -0.83 -22.37
N SER A 132 8.94 -0.86 -21.78
CA SER A 132 7.68 -0.60 -22.50
C SER A 132 7.28 0.88 -22.53
N ALA A 133 7.97 1.74 -21.78
CA ALA A 133 7.68 3.18 -21.74
C ALA A 133 8.33 3.90 -22.92
N THR A 134 7.52 4.34 -23.88
CA THR A 134 7.92 5.24 -24.97
C THR A 134 7.19 6.57 -24.85
N PRO A 135 7.85 7.72 -25.04
CA PRO A 135 9.27 7.89 -25.38
C PRO A 135 10.22 7.70 -24.18
N GLN A 136 11.40 7.13 -24.40
CA GLN A 136 12.46 7.08 -23.40
C GLN A 136 13.18 8.43 -23.39
N ASN A 137 12.90 9.26 -22.38
CA ASN A 137 13.58 10.51 -22.14
C ASN A 137 14.25 10.52 -20.75
N MET A 138 15.03 11.56 -20.46
CA MET A 138 15.75 11.72 -19.19
C MET A 138 14.83 11.64 -17.96
N LEU A 139 13.60 12.15 -18.05
CA LEU A 139 12.64 12.12 -16.94
C LEU A 139 12.07 10.71 -16.75
N THR A 140 11.75 10.00 -17.83
CA THR A 140 11.33 8.59 -17.77
C THR A 140 12.42 7.72 -17.15
N GLU A 141 13.69 7.94 -17.53
CA GLU A 141 14.82 7.24 -16.92
C GLU A 141 14.97 7.59 -15.43
N ALA A 142 14.94 8.88 -15.07
CA ALA A 142 15.01 9.33 -13.68
C ALA A 142 13.87 8.72 -12.83
N TYR A 143 12.65 8.67 -13.37
CA TYR A 143 11.49 8.06 -12.73
C TYR A 143 11.76 6.59 -12.40
N PHE A 144 12.07 5.76 -13.39
CA PHE A 144 12.26 4.32 -13.17
C PHE A 144 13.51 4.01 -12.34
N ASN A 145 14.60 4.75 -12.54
CA ASN A 145 15.80 4.59 -11.73
C ASN A 145 15.50 4.88 -10.25
N ARG A 146 14.78 5.96 -9.95
CA ARG A 146 14.42 6.28 -8.57
C ARG A 146 13.49 5.25 -7.93
N ARG A 147 12.55 4.68 -8.69
CA ARG A 147 11.72 3.54 -8.21
C ARG A 147 12.57 2.32 -7.85
N LYS A 148 13.56 1.98 -8.69
CA LYS A 148 14.50 0.88 -8.44
C LYS A 148 15.38 1.18 -7.22
N ASP A 149 15.86 2.41 -7.08
CA ASP A 149 16.69 2.83 -5.94
C ASP A 149 15.93 2.70 -4.63
N LEU A 150 14.67 3.12 -4.57
CA LEU A 150 13.85 2.96 -3.36
C LEU A 150 13.66 1.48 -3.02
N LEU A 151 13.40 0.64 -4.04
CA LEU A 151 13.27 -0.80 -3.85
C LEU A 151 14.56 -1.41 -3.29
N TRP A 152 15.73 -1.02 -3.81
CA TRP A 152 17.03 -1.43 -3.29
C TRP A 152 17.31 -0.90 -1.88
N GLN A 153 16.90 0.33 -1.59
CA GLN A 153 17.07 0.95 -0.27
C GLN A 153 16.26 0.22 0.81
N VAL A 154 15.02 -0.18 0.49
CA VAL A 154 14.11 -0.81 1.46
C VAL A 154 14.25 -2.33 1.51
N GLU A 155 14.51 -2.97 0.36
CA GLU A 155 14.51 -4.43 0.20
C GLU A 155 15.87 -5.01 -0.24
N GLY A 156 16.96 -4.23 -0.15
CA GLY A 156 18.30 -4.65 -0.61
C GLY A 156 18.80 -5.95 0.00
N GLU A 157 18.46 -6.22 1.27
CA GLU A 157 18.77 -7.49 1.94
C GLU A 157 18.14 -8.69 1.21
N SER A 158 16.87 -8.59 0.82
CA SER A 158 16.14 -9.62 0.07
C SER A 158 16.60 -9.73 -1.39
N LEU A 159 17.14 -8.66 -1.95
CA LEU A 159 17.64 -8.63 -3.33
C LEU A 159 19.05 -9.23 -3.46
N SER A 160 19.84 -9.17 -2.39
CA SER A 160 21.18 -9.75 -2.36
C SER A 160 21.14 -11.26 -2.66
N PRO A 161 22.12 -11.80 -3.41
CA PRO A 161 22.24 -13.23 -3.63
C PRO A 161 22.79 -13.90 -2.36
N SER A 162 22.00 -13.95 -1.29
CA SER A 162 22.28 -14.84 -0.18
C SER A 162 21.75 -16.24 -0.53
N PHE A 163 22.66 -17.21 -0.57
CA PHE A 163 22.24 -18.61 -0.64
C PHE A 163 21.73 -19.00 0.76
N PRO A 164 20.48 -19.48 0.92
CA PRO A 164 19.95 -19.82 2.23
C PRO A 164 20.64 -21.10 2.74
N TYR A 165 21.68 -20.96 3.57
CA TYR A 165 22.34 -22.09 4.25
C TYR A 165 21.32 -22.96 5.01
N ASP A 166 20.22 -22.34 5.45
CA ASP A 166 19.09 -23.01 6.08
C ASP A 166 18.38 -23.99 5.15
N LEU A 167 18.33 -23.73 3.83
CA LEU A 167 17.75 -24.65 2.85
C LEU A 167 18.61 -25.91 2.73
N TRP A 168 19.93 -25.75 2.65
CA TRP A 168 20.85 -26.90 2.62
C TRP A 168 20.75 -27.71 3.92
N GLY A 169 20.74 -27.03 5.06
CA GLY A 169 20.57 -27.69 6.36
C GLY A 169 19.29 -28.51 6.42
N ALA A 170 18.16 -27.93 5.99
CA ALA A 170 16.88 -28.62 5.94
C ALA A 170 16.85 -29.79 4.95
N LEU A 171 17.42 -29.62 3.75
CA LEU A 171 17.49 -30.68 2.74
C LEU A 171 18.35 -31.86 3.22
N VAL A 172 19.54 -31.59 3.75
CA VAL A 172 20.43 -32.64 4.27
C VAL A 172 19.78 -33.38 5.44
N ALA A 173 19.18 -32.65 6.39
CA ALA A 173 18.46 -33.26 7.51
C ALA A 173 17.29 -34.13 7.02
N THR A 174 16.48 -33.63 6.07
CA THR A 174 15.37 -34.40 5.48
C THR A 174 15.88 -35.65 4.77
N ILE A 175 16.95 -35.57 3.97
CA ILE A 175 17.50 -36.72 3.24
C ILE A 175 17.97 -37.81 4.21
N LEU A 176 18.70 -37.42 5.26
CA LEU A 176 19.16 -38.36 6.29
C LEU A 176 17.98 -39.00 7.04
N GLU A 177 16.96 -38.20 7.36
CA GLU A 177 15.71 -38.65 7.98
C GLU A 177 14.95 -39.66 7.11
N THR A 178 14.67 -39.31 5.85
CA THR A 178 13.97 -40.17 4.89
C THR A 178 14.75 -41.45 4.64
N ALA A 179 16.08 -41.38 4.48
CA ALA A 179 16.90 -42.56 4.28
C ALA A 179 16.85 -43.51 5.49
N ALA A 180 16.99 -42.98 6.71
CA ALA A 180 16.92 -43.79 7.93
C ALA A 180 15.56 -44.48 8.06
N ALA A 181 14.46 -43.72 7.89
CA ALA A 181 13.11 -44.26 7.96
C ALA A 181 12.86 -45.37 6.92
N PHE A 182 13.32 -45.17 5.68
CA PHE A 182 13.16 -46.13 4.59
C PHE A 182 13.85 -47.47 4.89
N TRP A 183 15.13 -47.43 5.28
CA TRP A 183 15.90 -48.65 5.54
C TRP A 183 15.34 -49.47 6.70
N LEU A 184 14.76 -48.80 7.71
CA LEU A 184 14.22 -49.47 8.90
C LEU A 184 12.85 -50.09 8.70
N THR A 185 12.08 -49.55 7.78
CA THR A 185 10.73 -50.04 7.46
C THR A 185 10.72 -50.99 6.26
N LEU A 186 11.85 -51.13 5.56
CA LEU A 186 12.05 -52.08 4.47
C LEU A 186 11.65 -53.53 4.81
N PRO A 187 11.91 -54.07 6.03
CA PRO A 187 11.47 -55.42 6.40
C PRO A 187 9.94 -55.60 6.40
N ALA A 188 9.17 -54.52 6.56
CA ALA A 188 7.70 -54.54 6.47
C ALA A 188 7.19 -54.45 5.02
N GLY A 189 8.10 -54.34 4.04
CA GLY A 189 7.81 -54.27 2.61
C GLY A 189 8.12 -52.89 2.02
N VAL A 190 8.51 -52.89 0.74
CA VAL A 190 8.96 -51.69 0.01
C VAL A 190 7.91 -50.56 0.01
N MET A 191 6.63 -50.89 -0.18
CA MET A 191 5.55 -49.90 -0.16
C MET A 191 5.38 -49.24 1.22
N VAL A 192 5.44 -50.02 2.29
CA VAL A 192 5.38 -49.50 3.66
C VAL A 192 6.57 -48.60 3.93
N ALA A 193 7.74 -48.97 3.42
CA ALA A 193 8.96 -48.19 3.58
C ALA A 193 8.93 -46.84 2.88
N PHE A 194 8.42 -46.79 1.65
CA PHE A 194 8.22 -45.53 0.94
C PHE A 194 7.22 -44.61 1.66
N LEU A 195 6.10 -45.16 2.13
CA LEU A 195 5.10 -44.37 2.85
C LEU A 195 5.64 -43.85 4.18
N ALA A 196 6.32 -44.69 4.96
CA ALA A 196 6.89 -44.31 6.25
C ALA A 196 8.00 -43.25 6.12
N ALA A 197 8.80 -43.29 5.06
CA ALA A 197 9.86 -42.33 4.82
C ALA A 197 9.37 -41.03 4.16
N GLY A 198 8.44 -41.14 3.21
CA GLY A 198 7.99 -40.02 2.40
C GLY A 198 6.91 -39.16 3.06
N PHE A 199 5.99 -39.77 3.82
CA PHE A 199 4.88 -39.03 4.44
C PHE A 199 5.33 -37.97 5.46
N PRO A 200 6.23 -38.27 6.42
CA PRO A 200 6.70 -37.29 7.39
C PRO A 200 7.44 -36.12 6.72
N ALA A 201 8.33 -36.43 5.78
CA ALA A 201 9.03 -35.42 4.98
C ALA A 201 8.04 -34.52 4.22
N ALA A 202 7.03 -35.11 3.56
CA ALA A 202 6.00 -34.36 2.86
C ALA A 202 5.21 -33.44 3.81
N VAL A 203 4.86 -33.90 5.01
CA VAL A 203 4.16 -33.09 6.01
C VAL A 203 5.03 -31.92 6.50
N ILE A 204 6.31 -32.15 6.79
CA ILE A 204 7.25 -31.11 7.23
C ILE A 204 7.40 -30.05 6.14
N TRP A 205 7.66 -30.44 4.90
CA TRP A 205 7.83 -29.49 3.80
C TRP A 205 6.54 -28.75 3.45
N LEU A 206 5.40 -29.44 3.41
CA LEU A 206 4.10 -28.81 3.14
C LEU A 206 3.73 -27.81 4.25
N SER A 207 3.93 -28.19 5.51
CA SER A 207 3.67 -27.28 6.63
C SER A 207 4.64 -26.10 6.64
N SER A 208 5.92 -26.30 6.32
CA SER A 208 6.90 -25.22 6.14
C SER A 208 6.49 -24.26 5.01
N VAL A 209 5.93 -24.77 3.90
CA VAL A 209 5.38 -23.94 2.81
C VAL A 209 4.22 -23.06 3.31
N PHE A 210 3.31 -23.60 4.12
CA PHE A 210 2.20 -22.80 4.66
C PHE A 210 2.64 -21.83 5.75
N GLN A 211 3.47 -22.30 6.69
CA GLN A 211 3.95 -21.51 7.81
C GLN A 211 4.85 -20.35 7.34
N SER A 212 5.74 -20.59 6.37
CA SER A 212 6.63 -19.54 5.84
C SER A 212 5.84 -18.41 5.18
N GLN A 213 4.67 -18.71 4.60
CA GLN A 213 3.77 -17.68 4.07
C GLN A 213 3.13 -16.84 5.17
N ARG A 214 2.64 -17.52 6.20
CA ARG A 214 1.71 -16.99 7.20
C ARG A 214 2.42 -16.43 8.43
N VAL A 215 3.71 -16.72 8.59
CA VAL A 215 4.53 -16.27 9.70
C VAL A 215 5.65 -15.40 9.14
N ASP A 216 6.69 -16.01 8.56
CA ASP A 216 7.92 -15.28 8.20
C ASP A 216 7.69 -14.23 7.11
N PHE A 217 7.05 -14.62 5.99
CA PHE A 217 6.76 -13.68 4.90
C PHE A 217 5.73 -12.63 5.31
N ALA A 218 4.72 -12.99 6.11
CA ALA A 218 3.73 -12.04 6.61
C ALA A 218 4.35 -11.01 7.57
N GLU A 219 5.29 -11.43 8.42
CA GLU A 219 6.04 -10.55 9.30
C GLU A 219 7.00 -9.65 8.53
N TRP A 220 7.75 -10.21 7.58
CA TRP A 220 8.57 -9.41 6.66
C TRP A 220 7.72 -8.38 5.90
N ALA A 221 6.57 -8.79 5.36
CA ALA A 221 5.66 -7.89 4.66
C ALA A 221 5.14 -6.77 5.56
N LEU A 222 4.83 -7.06 6.83
CA LEU A 222 4.43 -6.05 7.80
C LEU A 222 5.54 -5.04 8.08
N ILE A 223 6.78 -5.51 8.26
CA ILE A 223 7.94 -4.64 8.49
C ILE A 223 8.16 -3.74 7.27
N LYS A 224 8.23 -4.32 6.07
CA LYS A 224 8.47 -3.55 4.83
C LYS A 224 7.31 -2.62 4.51
N PHE A 225 6.06 -3.03 4.73
CA PHE A 225 4.88 -2.16 4.64
C PHE A 225 5.05 -0.90 5.49
N ARG A 226 5.41 -1.04 6.78
CA ARG A 226 5.65 0.11 7.67
C ARG A 226 6.83 0.96 7.23
N THR A 227 7.89 0.35 6.69
CA THR A 227 9.01 1.10 6.13
C THR A 227 8.57 1.94 4.92
N TYR A 228 7.77 1.38 4.00
CA TYR A 228 7.27 2.12 2.84
C TYR A 228 6.29 3.24 3.22
N GLN A 229 5.54 3.11 4.32
CA GLN A 229 4.67 4.19 4.80
C GLN A 229 5.43 5.49 5.11
N GLN A 230 6.72 5.41 5.43
CA GLN A 230 7.58 6.59 5.68
C GLN A 230 7.89 7.38 4.40
N TYR A 231 7.71 6.76 3.24
CA TYR A 231 7.95 7.36 1.93
C TYR A 231 6.66 7.78 1.22
N LEU A 232 5.50 7.52 1.84
CA LEU A 232 4.27 8.14 1.41
C LEU A 232 4.33 9.64 1.77
N PRO A 233 3.73 10.51 0.94
CA PRO A 233 3.50 11.88 1.37
C PRO A 233 2.66 11.87 2.66
N PRO A 234 2.75 12.91 3.52
CA PRO A 234 1.86 13.02 4.65
C PRO A 234 0.42 12.86 4.16
N GLU A 235 -0.25 11.77 4.56
CA GLU A 235 -1.64 11.53 4.21
C GLU A 235 -2.47 12.61 4.90
N ASP A 236 -2.98 13.53 4.10
CA ASP A 236 -4.20 14.23 4.46
C ASP A 236 -5.36 13.48 3.79
N ARG A 237 -6.51 13.47 4.45
CA ARG A 237 -7.70 12.81 3.91
C ARG A 237 -8.47 13.83 3.12
N THR A 238 -8.89 13.50 1.90
CA THR A 238 -9.96 14.29 1.28
C THR A 238 -11.17 14.26 2.22
N HIS A 239 -12.12 15.18 2.05
CA HIS A 239 -13.34 15.20 2.86
C HIS A 239 -14.11 13.85 2.80
N ASP A 240 -13.92 13.08 1.73
CA ASP A 240 -14.48 11.74 1.49
C ASP A 240 -13.64 10.57 2.06
N GLY A 241 -12.56 10.86 2.78
CA GLY A 241 -11.68 9.85 3.38
C GLY A 241 -10.74 9.15 2.41
N ARG A 242 -10.57 9.65 1.17
CA ARG A 242 -9.60 9.09 0.22
C ARG A 242 -8.20 9.64 0.55
N PRO A 243 -7.17 8.78 0.59
CA PRO A 243 -5.80 9.26 0.70
C PRO A 243 -5.46 10.03 -0.58
N TYR A 244 -5.04 11.29 -0.43
CA TYR A 244 -4.47 12.05 -1.54
C TYR A 244 -3.01 12.38 -1.23
N ILE A 245 -2.17 12.39 -2.26
CA ILE A 245 -0.82 12.94 -2.16
C ILE A 245 -1.03 14.42 -1.88
N VAL A 246 -0.64 14.90 -0.71
CA VAL A 246 -0.55 16.34 -0.41
C VAL A 246 0.61 16.88 -1.25
N VAL A 247 0.35 17.09 -2.54
CA VAL A 247 1.13 18.02 -3.33
C VAL A 247 0.67 19.37 -2.84
N THR A 248 1.54 20.08 -2.12
CA THR A 248 1.21 21.42 -1.66
C THR A 248 0.90 22.30 -2.87
N ASP A 249 -0.01 23.28 -2.76
CA ASP A 249 -0.32 24.20 -3.89
C ASP A 249 0.95 24.73 -4.59
N PRO A 250 2.05 25.12 -3.88
CA PRO A 250 3.29 25.54 -4.51
C PRO A 250 3.97 24.43 -5.33
N GLU A 251 3.98 23.19 -4.84
CA GLU A 251 4.54 22.06 -5.57
C GLU A 251 3.69 21.77 -6.81
N LEU A 252 2.37 21.80 -6.72
CA LEU A 252 1.45 21.54 -7.84
C LEU A 252 1.63 22.59 -8.94
N LEU A 253 1.78 23.86 -8.53
CA LEU A 253 2.10 24.96 -9.43
C LEU A 253 3.47 24.78 -10.07
N ALA A 254 4.49 24.37 -9.29
CA ALA A 254 5.83 24.11 -9.82
C ALA A 254 5.83 22.98 -10.85
N VAL A 255 5.18 21.84 -10.54
CA VAL A 255 5.00 20.71 -11.47
C VAL A 255 4.37 21.17 -12.77
N THR A 256 3.26 21.88 -12.65
CA THR A 256 2.45 22.31 -13.80
C THR A 256 3.24 23.28 -14.67
N SER A 257 3.98 24.20 -14.06
CA SER A 257 4.84 25.15 -14.78
C SER A 257 5.94 24.43 -15.53
N VAL A 258 6.68 23.56 -14.83
CA VAL A 258 7.81 22.83 -15.41
C VAL A 258 7.35 21.93 -16.55
N ASN A 259 6.23 21.23 -16.38
CA ASN A 259 5.64 20.39 -17.43
C ASN A 259 5.17 21.24 -18.64
N ALA A 260 4.54 22.39 -18.41
CA ALA A 260 4.10 23.27 -19.48
C ALA A 260 5.27 23.85 -20.28
N ARG A 261 6.34 24.26 -19.60
CA ARG A 261 7.57 24.73 -20.23
C ARG A 261 8.26 23.62 -21.02
N PHE A 262 8.31 22.41 -20.46
CA PHE A 262 8.82 21.24 -21.18
C PHE A 262 8.01 20.97 -22.45
N ASN A 263 6.67 20.89 -22.35
CA ASN A 263 5.76 20.67 -23.47
C ASN A 263 5.85 21.75 -24.55
N TYR A 264 6.12 23.00 -24.16
CA TYR A 264 6.40 24.09 -25.09
C TYR A 264 7.67 23.81 -25.91
N PHE A 265 8.77 23.40 -25.27
CA PHE A 265 10.04 23.12 -25.97
C PHE A 265 9.99 21.89 -26.88
N ILE A 266 9.25 20.85 -26.50
CA ILE A 266 9.09 19.65 -27.35
C ILE A 266 8.00 19.80 -28.43
N ALA A 267 7.46 21.01 -28.62
CA ALA A 267 6.53 21.40 -29.69
C ALA A 267 5.26 20.53 -29.83
N VAL A 268 4.82 19.86 -28.75
CA VAL A 268 3.65 18.96 -28.81
C VAL A 268 2.34 19.73 -29.01
N ASN A 269 2.22 20.95 -28.48
CA ASN A 269 1.11 21.85 -28.80
C ASN A 269 1.36 23.26 -28.25
N THR A 270 1.94 24.18 -29.03
CA THR A 270 2.09 25.56 -28.54
C THR A 270 0.79 26.34 -28.57
N ASN A 271 -0.28 25.90 -29.25
CA ASN A 271 -1.59 26.60 -29.28
C ASN A 271 -1.48 28.14 -29.49
N GLY A 272 -0.50 28.59 -30.27
CA GLY A 272 -0.25 30.03 -30.51
C GLY A 272 0.49 30.78 -29.39
N ILE A 273 0.92 30.10 -28.33
CA ILE A 273 1.79 30.62 -27.27
C ILE A 273 3.19 30.80 -27.83
N LYS A 274 3.76 31.98 -27.65
CA LYS A 274 5.03 32.37 -28.25
C LYS A 274 6.21 32.19 -27.32
N THR A 275 5.99 32.19 -26.01
CA THR A 275 7.06 32.16 -25.00
C THR A 275 6.91 30.97 -24.03
N PRO A 276 8.01 30.40 -23.50
CA PRO A 276 7.93 29.37 -22.49
C PRO A 276 7.27 29.88 -21.19
N GLN A 277 7.50 31.15 -20.83
CA GLN A 277 6.84 31.79 -19.69
C GLN A 277 5.33 31.96 -19.92
N GLY A 278 4.89 32.28 -21.14
CA GLY A 278 3.49 32.26 -21.52
C GLY A 278 2.88 30.86 -21.40
N ALA A 279 3.64 29.80 -21.71
CA ALA A 279 3.17 28.43 -21.53
C ALA A 279 2.99 28.06 -20.05
N GLU A 280 3.96 28.42 -19.20
CA GLU A 280 3.85 28.25 -17.74
C GLU A 280 2.62 28.99 -17.18
N ALA A 281 2.49 30.27 -17.52
CA ALA A 281 1.42 31.14 -17.06
C ALA A 281 0.04 30.61 -17.48
N LYS A 282 -0.11 30.21 -18.74
CA LYS A 282 -1.36 29.60 -19.23
C LYS A 282 -1.70 28.31 -18.48
N ALA A 283 -0.71 27.44 -18.26
CA ALA A 283 -0.95 26.18 -17.55
C ALA A 283 -1.31 26.39 -16.08
N ARG A 284 -0.69 27.35 -15.39
CA ARG A 284 -1.08 27.76 -14.03
C ARG A 284 -2.51 28.29 -13.98
N SER A 285 -2.88 29.13 -14.96
CA SER A 285 -4.25 29.67 -15.07
C SER A 285 -5.27 28.53 -15.26
N SER A 286 -5.02 27.62 -16.19
CA SER A 286 -5.90 26.46 -16.42
C SER A 286 -5.97 25.51 -15.22
N LEU A 287 -4.87 25.28 -14.51
CA LEU A 287 -4.88 24.50 -13.26
C LEU A 287 -5.77 25.19 -12.22
N ALA A 288 -5.58 26.49 -12.01
CA ALA A 288 -6.35 27.25 -11.03
C ALA A 288 -7.85 27.25 -11.37
N GLU A 289 -8.22 27.32 -12.65
CA GLU A 289 -9.61 27.16 -13.10
C GLU A 289 -10.20 25.78 -12.77
N SER A 290 -9.43 24.71 -12.99
CA SER A 290 -9.83 23.35 -12.62
C SER A 290 -10.06 23.23 -11.12
N GLU A 291 -9.08 23.67 -10.31
CA GLU A 291 -9.18 23.63 -8.86
C GLU A 291 -10.37 24.45 -8.33
N ILE A 292 -10.62 25.65 -8.86
CA ILE A 292 -11.81 26.44 -8.49
C ILE A 292 -13.10 25.65 -8.75
N SER A 293 -13.19 24.98 -9.91
CA SER A 293 -14.34 24.15 -10.26
C SER A 293 -14.50 22.97 -9.30
N ASP A 294 -13.41 22.24 -9.03
CA ASP A 294 -13.42 21.07 -8.16
C ASP A 294 -13.79 21.43 -6.72
N TRP A 295 -13.24 22.53 -6.19
CA TRP A 295 -13.60 23.03 -4.86
C TRP A 295 -15.04 23.57 -4.78
N ALA A 296 -15.58 24.12 -5.87
CA ALA A 296 -16.99 24.53 -5.93
C ALA A 296 -17.93 23.32 -5.94
N GLU A 297 -17.58 22.26 -6.67
CA GLU A 297 -18.35 21.01 -6.67
C GLU A 297 -18.29 20.31 -5.29
N ALA A 298 -17.10 20.28 -4.68
CA ALA A 298 -16.92 19.74 -3.33
C ALA A 298 -17.72 20.54 -2.28
N TYR A 299 -17.77 21.88 -2.39
CA TYR A 299 -18.62 22.73 -1.56
C TYR A 299 -20.09 22.33 -1.68
N HIS A 300 -20.59 22.16 -2.91
CA HIS A 300 -21.97 21.79 -3.15
C HIS A 300 -22.31 20.40 -2.59
N THR A 301 -21.41 19.42 -2.79
CA THR A 301 -21.55 18.07 -2.26
C THR A 301 -21.57 18.06 -0.73
N ALA A 302 -20.67 18.81 -0.10
CA ALA A 302 -20.60 18.91 1.36
C ALA A 302 -21.86 19.61 1.94
N GLU A 303 -22.39 20.63 1.27
CA GLU A 303 -23.65 21.27 1.65
C GLU A 303 -24.84 20.30 1.55
N GLN A 304 -24.92 19.52 0.47
CA GLN A 304 -25.96 18.49 0.33
C GLN A 304 -25.86 17.40 1.40
N SER A 305 -24.64 16.94 1.70
CA SER A 305 -24.40 15.95 2.76
C SER A 305 -24.84 16.49 4.13
N LEU A 306 -24.46 17.73 4.46
CA LEU A 306 -24.87 18.39 5.69
C LEU A 306 -26.40 18.49 5.82
N LEU A 307 -27.09 18.87 4.73
CA LEU A 307 -28.56 18.90 4.70
C LEU A 307 -29.17 17.50 4.91
N GLN A 308 -28.60 16.46 4.31
CA GLN A 308 -29.05 15.08 4.51
C GLN A 308 -28.85 14.61 5.94
N THR A 309 -27.68 14.86 6.54
CA THR A 309 -27.40 14.53 7.94
C THR A 309 -28.38 15.24 8.88
N GLN A 310 -28.69 16.51 8.62
CA GLN A 310 -29.67 17.25 9.40
C GLN A 310 -31.08 16.65 9.26
N GLN A 311 -31.51 16.29 8.05
CA GLN A 311 -32.80 15.62 7.83
C GLN A 311 -32.88 14.27 8.55
N GLN A 312 -31.81 13.48 8.51
CA GLN A 312 -31.72 12.19 9.21
C GLN A 312 -31.79 12.38 10.73
N ALA A 313 -31.09 13.37 11.28
CA ALA A 313 -31.15 13.70 12.72
C ALA A 313 -32.56 14.11 13.15
N LEU A 314 -33.26 14.93 12.34
CA LEU A 314 -34.65 15.30 12.61
C LEU A 314 -35.61 14.10 12.53
N GLN A 315 -35.37 13.16 11.61
CA GLN A 315 -36.14 11.92 11.52
C GLN A 315 -35.88 10.97 12.69
N SER A 316 -34.62 10.82 13.13
CA SER A 316 -34.26 9.96 14.26
C SER A 316 -34.85 10.49 15.57
N MET A 317 -34.89 11.82 15.76
CA MET A 317 -35.59 12.44 16.89
C MET A 317 -37.07 12.04 16.94
N ALA A 318 -37.75 11.98 15.80
CA ALA A 318 -39.16 11.58 15.75
C ALA A 318 -39.39 10.12 16.21
N HIS A 319 -38.35 9.28 16.15
CA HIS A 319 -38.38 7.91 16.65
C HIS A 319 -37.93 7.80 18.11
N GLU A 320 -36.86 8.50 18.49
CA GLU A 320 -36.27 8.45 19.84
C GLU A 320 -37.22 8.95 20.91
N TYR A 321 -37.99 9.99 20.61
CA TYR A 321 -38.98 10.55 21.53
C TYR A 321 -40.37 9.88 21.40
N GLN A 322 -40.51 8.68 20.80
CA GLN A 322 -41.80 8.00 20.75
C GLN A 322 -42.22 7.46 22.13
N VAL A 323 -43.24 8.10 22.71
CA VAL A 323 -43.84 7.70 23.98
C VAL A 323 -44.80 6.51 23.76
N SER A 324 -44.65 5.47 24.57
CA SER A 324 -45.49 4.27 24.54
C SER A 324 -46.98 4.60 24.74
N PRO A 325 -47.92 3.89 24.10
CA PRO A 325 -49.35 4.06 24.31
C PRO A 325 -49.77 4.00 25.79
N SER A 326 -49.07 3.23 26.62
CA SER A 326 -49.33 3.09 28.07
C SER A 326 -49.01 4.35 28.88
N GLN A 327 -48.05 5.16 28.43
CA GLN A 327 -47.68 6.44 29.07
C GLN A 327 -48.60 7.60 28.66
N LYS A 328 -49.36 7.42 27.56
CA LYS A 328 -50.31 8.40 27.02
C LYS A 328 -51.71 8.34 27.66
N ALA A 329 -51.98 7.35 28.52
CA ALA A 329 -53.28 7.15 29.17
C ALA A 329 -53.17 7.40 30.69
N GLY A 330 -53.62 8.58 31.15
CA GLY A 330 -53.68 8.91 32.58
C GLY A 330 -53.81 10.41 32.86
N ARG A 331 -54.05 10.79 34.13
CA ARG A 331 -54.23 12.19 34.56
C ARG A 331 -53.00 13.10 34.35
N ARG A 332 -51.82 12.53 34.07
CA ARG A 332 -50.55 13.24 33.78
C ARG A 332 -50.14 13.23 32.29
N ALA A 333 -51.01 12.74 31.41
CA ALA A 333 -50.68 12.60 29.98
C ALA A 333 -50.40 13.96 29.30
N GLU A 334 -51.04 15.04 29.75
CA GLU A 334 -50.82 16.39 29.22
C GLU A 334 -49.47 16.97 29.64
N GLU A 335 -49.07 16.77 30.90
CA GLU A 335 -47.76 17.20 31.42
C GLU A 335 -46.61 16.52 30.67
N ILE A 336 -46.72 15.21 30.43
CA ILE A 336 -45.71 14.43 29.68
C ILE A 336 -45.61 14.91 28.23
N ARG A 337 -46.75 15.21 27.57
CA ARG A 337 -46.74 15.76 26.20
C ARG A 337 -46.12 17.15 26.13
N ALA A 338 -46.39 18.00 27.12
CA ALA A 338 -45.84 19.35 27.19
C ALA A 338 -44.31 19.33 27.40
N ASP A 339 -43.83 18.47 28.30
CA ASP A 339 -42.39 18.31 28.58
C ASP A 339 -41.63 17.73 27.38
N GLN A 340 -42.23 16.72 26.72
CA GLN A 340 -41.72 16.18 25.46
C GLN A 340 -41.68 17.25 24.36
N GLY A 341 -42.74 18.05 24.20
CA GLY A 341 -42.78 19.13 23.23
C GLY A 341 -41.68 20.16 23.45
N ARG A 342 -41.39 20.51 24.70
CA ARG A 342 -40.28 21.41 25.05
C ARG A 342 -38.92 20.79 24.74
N THR A 343 -38.73 19.51 25.05
CA THR A 343 -37.47 18.80 24.79
C THR A 343 -37.19 18.69 23.29
N ILE A 344 -38.21 18.32 22.50
CA ILE A 344 -38.10 18.27 21.03
C ILE A 344 -37.82 19.65 20.46
N ALA A 345 -38.48 20.70 20.97
CA ALA A 345 -38.26 22.07 20.51
C ALA A 345 -36.83 22.55 20.80
N ALA A 346 -36.33 22.30 22.02
CA ALA A 346 -34.97 22.67 22.42
C ALA A 346 -33.90 21.92 21.61
N GLU A 347 -34.08 20.61 21.38
CA GLU A 347 -33.12 19.85 20.58
C GLU A 347 -33.18 20.23 19.10
N ARG A 348 -34.36 20.59 18.57
CA ARG A 348 -34.49 21.13 17.21
C ARG A 348 -33.77 22.47 17.06
N GLU A 349 -33.90 23.35 18.04
CA GLU A 349 -33.17 24.62 18.09
C GLU A 349 -31.65 24.38 18.13
N ARG A 350 -31.20 23.47 19.00
CA ARG A 350 -29.78 23.07 19.09
C ARG A 350 -29.22 22.53 17.76
N LEU A 351 -29.94 21.64 17.09
CA LEU A 351 -29.55 21.11 15.78
C LEU A 351 -29.54 22.20 14.69
N GLN A 352 -30.45 23.18 14.78
CA GLN A 352 -30.50 24.30 13.83
C GLN A 352 -29.33 25.27 14.04
N GLU A 353 -28.98 25.58 15.28
CA GLU A 353 -27.78 26.36 15.61
C GLU A 353 -26.50 25.65 15.16
N GLN A 354 -26.36 24.36 15.46
CA GLN A 354 -25.23 23.56 15.02
C GLN A 354 -25.10 23.56 13.49
N HIS A 355 -26.21 23.37 12.78
CA HIS A 355 -26.24 23.42 11.32
C HIS A 355 -25.80 24.79 10.77
N GLN A 356 -26.25 25.90 11.37
CA GLN A 356 -25.83 27.24 10.95
C GLN A 356 -24.32 27.47 11.16
N VAL A 357 -23.78 26.99 12.28
CA VAL A 357 -22.34 27.06 12.57
C VAL A 357 -21.54 26.23 11.56
N GLU A 358 -21.95 24.98 11.31
CA GLU A 358 -21.30 24.08 10.36
C GLU A 358 -21.38 24.64 8.93
N GLN A 359 -22.54 25.16 8.50
CA GLN A 359 -22.70 25.81 7.21
C GLN A 359 -21.82 27.07 7.08
N GLY A 360 -21.70 27.86 8.15
CA GLY A 360 -20.82 29.02 8.21
C GLY A 360 -19.35 28.65 8.05
N GLN A 361 -18.89 27.63 8.78
CA GLN A 361 -17.52 27.11 8.70
C GLN A 361 -17.21 26.53 7.33
N LEU A 362 -18.14 25.75 6.77
CA LEU A 362 -18.03 25.16 5.44
C LEU A 362 -17.90 26.27 4.40
N LYS A 363 -18.81 27.24 4.39
CA LYS A 363 -18.74 28.41 3.50
C LYS A 363 -17.43 29.18 3.64
N GLN A 364 -16.96 29.44 4.86
CA GLN A 364 -15.71 30.15 5.09
C GLN A 364 -14.51 29.37 4.54
N THR A 365 -14.43 28.07 4.81
CA THR A 365 -13.33 27.21 4.38
C THR A 365 -13.23 27.15 2.86
N TYR A 366 -14.30 26.74 2.19
CA TYR A 366 -14.32 26.60 0.73
C TYR A 366 -14.16 27.95 0.03
N SER A 367 -14.80 29.02 0.50
CA SER A 367 -14.63 30.35 -0.11
C SER A 367 -13.22 30.91 0.04
N THR A 368 -12.51 30.58 1.11
CA THR A 368 -11.11 30.99 1.31
C THR A 368 -10.21 30.28 0.30
N VAL A 369 -10.39 28.97 0.11
CA VAL A 369 -9.61 28.17 -0.84
C VAL A 369 -9.90 28.61 -2.28
N ILE A 370 -11.16 28.79 -2.65
CA ILE A 370 -11.57 29.27 -3.98
C ILE A 370 -10.97 30.66 -4.27
N LYS A 371 -11.02 31.59 -3.30
CA LYS A 371 -10.41 32.92 -3.47
C LYS A 371 -8.89 32.86 -3.63
N ARG A 372 -8.23 31.93 -2.94
CA ARG A 372 -6.78 31.72 -3.08
C ARG A 372 -6.44 31.28 -4.50
N TRP A 373 -7.14 30.29 -5.03
CA TRP A 373 -6.96 29.82 -6.41
C TRP A 373 -7.36 30.87 -7.46
N ASP A 374 -8.40 31.66 -7.22
CA ASP A 374 -8.74 32.78 -8.10
C ASP A 374 -7.63 33.84 -8.14
N GLY A 375 -6.96 34.10 -7.01
CA GLY A 375 -5.77 34.93 -6.96
C GLY A 375 -4.62 34.38 -7.82
N VAL A 376 -4.37 33.07 -7.75
CA VAL A 376 -3.36 32.39 -8.60
C VAL A 376 -3.73 32.50 -10.08
N ARG A 377 -5.01 32.28 -10.43
CA ARG A 377 -5.52 32.40 -11.81
C ARG A 377 -5.32 33.81 -12.36
N LEU A 378 -5.68 34.84 -11.60
CA LEU A 378 -5.52 36.25 -11.99
C LEU A 378 -4.04 36.61 -12.18
N GLN A 379 -3.18 36.24 -11.23
CA GLN A 379 -1.74 36.48 -11.35
C GLN A 379 -1.16 35.79 -12.59
N ALA A 380 -1.53 34.53 -12.83
CA ALA A 380 -1.09 33.77 -13.99
C ALA A 380 -1.58 34.40 -15.30
N GLN A 381 -2.81 34.93 -15.34
CA GLN A 381 -3.32 35.64 -16.50
C GLN A 381 -2.55 36.95 -16.78
N GLU A 382 -2.25 37.74 -15.74
CA GLU A 382 -1.43 38.95 -15.87
C GLU A 382 0.00 38.64 -16.37
N GLU A 383 0.60 37.54 -15.88
CA GLU A 383 1.89 37.05 -16.37
C GLU A 383 1.80 36.63 -17.84
N PHE A 384 0.75 35.90 -18.23
CA PHE A 384 0.51 35.50 -19.61
C PHE A 384 0.43 36.72 -20.55
N ASP A 385 -0.42 37.69 -20.19
CA ASP A 385 -0.64 38.90 -20.99
C ASP A 385 0.65 39.74 -21.11
N ARG A 386 1.46 39.79 -20.04
CA ARG A 386 2.77 40.46 -20.04
C ARG A 386 3.75 39.82 -21.02
N TRP A 387 3.86 38.50 -21.00
CA TRP A 387 4.83 37.78 -21.83
C TRP A 387 4.40 37.65 -23.29
N GLU A 388 3.11 37.47 -23.55
CA GLU A 388 2.60 37.33 -24.92
C GLU A 388 2.29 38.70 -25.57
N GLY A 389 2.04 39.74 -24.77
CA GLY A 389 1.76 41.11 -25.23
C GLY A 389 2.99 41.90 -25.66
N ASN A 390 4.14 41.71 -25.01
CA ASN A 390 5.38 42.46 -25.28
C ASN A 390 6.03 42.15 -26.65
N ASP A 391 5.71 41.03 -27.30
CA ASP A 391 6.26 40.68 -28.63
C ASP A 391 5.68 41.52 -29.79
N ARG A 392 4.70 42.41 -29.53
CA ARG A 392 4.17 43.36 -30.54
C ARG A 392 4.97 44.66 -30.66
N SER A 393 5.67 45.10 -29.62
CA SER A 393 6.44 46.36 -29.67
C SER A 393 7.78 46.22 -30.40
N ASP A 394 8.37 45.02 -30.41
CA ASP A 394 9.72 44.80 -30.95
C ASP A 394 9.75 44.51 -32.46
N ARG A 395 8.59 44.44 -33.13
CA ARG A 395 8.49 44.27 -34.60
C ARG A 395 8.13 45.54 -35.37
N VAL A 396 8.09 46.68 -34.69
CA VAL A 396 7.80 48.00 -35.30
C VAL A 396 9.04 48.93 -35.25
N ALA A 397 10.20 48.41 -34.85
CA ALA A 397 11.48 49.15 -34.92
C ALA A 397 12.29 48.75 -36.16
#